data_AF-A0A0J6HF13-F1
#
_entry.id   AF-A0A0J6HF13-F1
#
_cell.length_a   1.000
_cell.length_b   1.000
_cell.length_c   1.000
_cell.angle_alpha   90.00
_cell.angle_beta   90.00
_cell.angle_gamma   90.00
#
_symmetry.space_group_name_H-M   'P 1'
#
loop_
_entity.id
_entity.type
_entity.pdbx_description
1 polymer ?
#
loop_
_entity_poly.entity_id
_entity_poly.type
_entity_poly.pdbx_seq_one_letter_code
_entity_poly.pdbx_strand_id
1 'polypeptide(L)'
;MSCYSRKTLLDYQEKHPELIRSDKAAHRLGIGAHRIAIPLHSRGTLRERKDVISDEITASLRIVQTGPDRLVLCLQYPVDPDSELTPASETLELAVCIQTLNAKGGWESLTDVIRLNPRAEGRFPSLPRQSVTEHPPSLLVETHLLELADHAHQD
;
A
#
# COMPACT_ATOMS: atom_id res chain seq x y z
N MET A 1 7.06 -9.81 20.40
CA MET A 1 7.44 -8.72 21.34
C MET A 1 8.77 -8.16 20.89
N SER A 2 8.77 -7.00 20.24
CA SER A 2 9.99 -6.19 20.10
C SER A 2 9.60 -4.76 20.43
N CYS A 3 9.97 -4.36 21.64
CA CYS A 3 9.68 -3.04 22.18
C CYS A 3 10.82 -2.12 21.71
N TYR A 4 10.56 -1.23 20.76
CA TYR A 4 11.49 -0.13 20.54
C TYR A 4 11.48 0.77 21.79
N SER A 5 12.65 0.98 22.38
CA SER A 5 12.84 1.84 23.54
C SER A 5 12.32 3.24 23.21
N ARG A 6 11.39 3.74 24.04
CA ARG A 6 10.81 5.09 23.96
C ARG A 6 11.86 6.19 23.77
N LYS A 7 13.10 5.95 24.24
CA LYS A 7 14.23 6.86 24.10
C LYS A 7 14.74 6.98 22.65
N THR A 8 14.85 5.87 21.92
CA THR A 8 15.30 5.88 20.52
C THR A 8 14.31 6.59 19.60
N LEU A 9 13.01 6.48 19.93
CA LEU A 9 11.92 7.16 19.24
C LEU A 9 11.95 8.69 19.46
N LEU A 10 12.24 9.11 20.70
CA LEU A 10 12.41 10.53 21.04
C LEU A 10 13.68 11.13 20.40
N ASP A 11 14.79 10.39 20.40
CA ASP A 11 16.04 10.84 19.77
C ASP A 11 15.90 10.97 18.23
N TYR A 12 15.08 10.14 17.59
CA TYR A 12 14.77 10.25 16.16
C TYR A 12 13.87 11.46 15.86
N GLN A 13 12.87 11.69 16.70
CA GLN A 13 11.98 12.85 16.60
C GLN A 13 12.75 14.18 16.83
N GLU A 14 13.69 14.20 17.77
CA GLU A 14 14.52 15.38 18.06
C GLU A 14 15.50 15.72 16.92
N LYS A 15 15.99 14.70 16.21
CA LYS A 15 16.84 14.87 15.02
C LYS A 15 16.08 15.28 13.76
N HIS A 16 14.77 15.09 13.75
CA HIS A 16 13.87 15.36 12.63
C HIS A 16 12.68 16.25 13.06
N PRO A 17 12.92 17.50 13.50
CA PRO A 17 11.86 18.39 13.96
C PRO A 17 10.81 18.73 12.88
N GLU A 18 11.13 18.51 11.60
CA GLU A 18 10.20 18.55 10.47
C GLU A 18 9.09 17.48 10.53
N LEU A 19 9.35 16.34 11.18
CA LEU A 19 8.34 15.29 11.43
C LEU A 19 7.44 15.64 12.62
N ILE A 20 7.92 16.47 13.56
CA ILE A 20 7.15 16.95 14.72
C ILE A 20 6.27 18.16 14.35
N ARG A 21 6.60 18.93 13.31
CA ARG A 21 5.81 20.09 12.84
C ARG A 21 4.54 19.68 12.07
N SER A 22 3.81 18.67 12.54
CA SER A 22 2.46 18.38 12.08
C SER A 22 1.43 19.17 12.90
N ASP A 23 1.40 20.49 12.70
CA ASP A 23 0.13 21.23 12.79
C ASP A 23 -0.44 21.31 11.36
N LYS A 24 -0.98 20.16 10.91
CA LYS A 24 -1.51 19.79 9.58
C LYS A 24 -0.47 19.34 8.55
N ALA A 25 -0.19 18.03 8.52
CA ALA A 25 0.30 17.38 7.32
C ALA A 25 -0.59 17.78 6.12
N ALA A 26 0.00 18.46 5.12
CA ALA A 26 -0.72 18.91 3.93
C ALA A 26 -1.09 17.74 3.00
N HIS A 27 -0.50 16.57 3.23
CA HIS A 27 -0.74 15.36 2.45
C HIS A 27 -1.09 14.18 3.34
N ARG A 28 -1.96 13.30 2.84
CA ARG A 28 -2.28 12.00 3.43
C ARG A 28 -2.19 10.92 2.37
N LEU A 29 -1.74 9.74 2.78
CA LEU A 29 -1.70 8.55 1.95
C LEU A 29 -2.90 7.65 2.26
N GLY A 30 -3.56 7.15 1.24
CA GLY A 30 -4.56 6.10 1.31
C GLY A 30 -4.16 4.93 0.43
N ILE A 31 -4.35 3.70 0.91
CA ILE A 31 -4.05 2.48 0.17
C ILE A 31 -5.30 1.61 0.13
N GLY A 32 -5.67 1.16 -1.06
CA GLY A 32 -6.73 0.19 -1.27
C GLY A 32 -6.23 -0.96 -2.14
N ALA A 33 -6.78 -2.15 -1.97
CA ALA A 33 -6.37 -3.29 -2.77
C ALA A 33 -7.51 -4.25 -3.12
N HIS A 34 -7.52 -4.71 -4.38
CA HIS A 34 -8.26 -5.91 -4.79
C HIS A 34 -7.31 -7.03 -5.19
N ARG A 35 -7.67 -8.25 -4.83
CA ARG A 35 -7.18 -9.48 -5.47
C ARG A 35 -8.19 -9.92 -6.52
N ILE A 36 -7.73 -10.07 -7.74
CA ILE A 36 -8.50 -10.65 -8.84
C ILE A 36 -7.88 -12.01 -9.14
N ALA A 37 -8.63 -13.09 -8.90
CA ALA A 37 -8.17 -14.45 -9.09
C ALA A 37 -9.08 -15.23 -10.06
N ILE A 38 -8.45 -16.01 -10.94
CA ILE A 38 -9.15 -16.95 -11.83
C ILE A 38 -8.81 -18.38 -11.38
N PRO A 39 -9.76 -19.17 -10.86
CA PRO A 39 -9.49 -20.50 -10.34
C PRO A 39 -9.23 -21.53 -11.46
N LEU A 40 -8.38 -22.53 -11.18
CA LEU A 40 -7.96 -23.58 -12.11
C LEU A 40 -9.03 -24.67 -12.39
N HIS A 41 -10.03 -24.84 -11.51
CA HIS A 41 -10.92 -26.02 -11.51
C HIS A 41 -12.42 -25.68 -11.55
N SER A 42 -12.84 -24.66 -12.31
CA SER A 42 -14.27 -24.46 -12.52
C SER A 42 -14.81 -25.53 -13.50
N ARG A 43 -15.45 -26.59 -12.98
CA ARG A 43 -16.39 -27.42 -13.76
C ARG A 43 -17.67 -26.61 -14.05
N GLY A 44 -17.52 -25.44 -14.68
CA GLY A 44 -18.52 -24.40 -14.86
C GLY A 44 -17.87 -23.11 -15.41
N THR A 45 -18.67 -22.06 -15.62
CA THR A 45 -18.21 -20.76 -16.16
C THR A 45 -17.02 -20.20 -15.37
N LEU A 46 -15.97 -19.81 -16.10
CA LEU A 46 -14.77 -19.15 -15.58
C LEU A 46 -15.18 -17.81 -14.93
N ARG A 47 -15.45 -17.84 -13.62
CA ARG A 47 -15.90 -16.65 -12.89
C ARG A 47 -14.71 -16.05 -12.17
N GLU A 48 -14.34 -14.85 -12.60
CA GLU A 48 -13.40 -14.00 -11.90
C GLU A 48 -13.87 -13.79 -10.46
N ARG A 49 -12.98 -14.04 -9.50
CA ARG A 49 -13.20 -13.73 -8.09
C ARG A 49 -12.43 -12.46 -7.77
N LYS A 50 -13.14 -11.48 -7.22
CA LYS A 50 -12.58 -10.19 -6.80
C LYS A 50 -12.77 -10.04 -5.29
N ASP A 51 -11.67 -10.07 -4.55
CA ASP A 51 -11.65 -9.92 -3.10
C ASP A 51 -11.05 -8.56 -2.72
N VAL A 52 -11.59 -7.91 -1.70
CA VAL A 52 -10.98 -6.73 -1.08
C VAL A 52 -9.93 -7.21 -0.08
N ILE A 53 -8.68 -6.76 -0.24
CA ILE A 53 -7.55 -7.13 0.63
C ILE A 53 -6.79 -5.89 1.15
N SER A 54 -7.50 -4.77 1.30
CA SER A 54 -6.90 -3.49 1.71
C SER A 54 -6.27 -3.54 3.10
N ASP A 55 -6.89 -4.26 4.04
CA ASP A 55 -6.41 -4.39 5.41
C ASP A 55 -5.10 -5.18 5.46
N GLU A 56 -5.04 -6.33 4.78
CA GLU A 56 -3.87 -7.20 4.71
C GLU A 56 -2.68 -6.50 4.04
N ILE A 57 -2.95 -5.77 2.96
CA ILE A 57 -1.92 -4.97 2.28
C ILE A 57 -1.43 -3.84 3.19
N THR A 58 -2.34 -3.12 3.85
CA THR A 58 -1.96 -2.00 4.72
C THR A 58 -1.16 -2.49 5.93
N ALA A 59 -1.51 -3.64 6.50
CA ALA A 59 -0.80 -4.25 7.61
C ALA A 59 0.64 -4.67 7.23
N SER A 60 0.89 -5.01 5.96
CA SER A 60 2.20 -5.41 5.46
C SER A 60 3.07 -4.27 4.92
N LEU A 61 2.55 -3.05 4.85
CA LEU A 61 3.32 -1.89 4.39
C LEU A 61 4.48 -1.61 5.33
N ARG A 62 5.66 -1.40 4.75
CA ARG A 62 6.87 -0.98 5.45
C ARG A 62 7.57 0.10 4.65
N ILE A 63 8.26 0.99 5.36
CA ILE A 63 9.05 2.04 4.74
C ILE A 63 10.41 1.47 4.35
N VAL A 64 10.76 1.58 3.07
CA VAL A 64 12.12 1.30 2.59
C VAL A 64 12.95 2.58 2.61
N GLN A 65 12.37 3.71 2.20
CA GLN A 65 13.08 4.98 2.14
C GLN A 65 12.12 6.15 2.30
N THR A 66 12.56 7.15 3.07
CA THR A 66 11.94 8.48 3.14
C THR A 66 12.94 9.54 2.68
N GLY A 67 12.44 10.55 1.98
CA GLY A 67 13.17 11.75 1.62
C GLY A 67 12.19 12.91 1.41
N PRO A 68 12.69 14.14 1.23
CA PRO A 68 11.85 15.32 1.07
C PRO A 68 10.85 15.19 -0.08
N ASP A 69 11.25 14.53 -1.19
CA ASP A 69 10.44 14.39 -2.40
C ASP A 69 10.11 12.92 -2.75
N ARG A 70 10.43 11.96 -1.87
CA ARG A 70 10.24 10.53 -2.14
C ARG A 70 9.81 9.75 -0.92
N LEU A 71 8.85 8.86 -1.14
CA LEU A 71 8.47 7.81 -0.21
C LEU A 71 8.51 6.48 -0.96
N VAL A 72 9.37 5.58 -0.51
CA VAL A 72 9.45 4.22 -1.05
C VAL A 72 8.88 3.28 -0.02
N LEU A 73 7.79 2.60 -0.39
CA LEU A 73 7.14 1.58 0.42
C LEU A 73 7.43 0.21 -0.19
N CYS A 74 7.65 -0.77 0.66
CA CYS A 74 7.50 -2.16 0.28
C CYS A 74 6.22 -2.72 0.90
N LEU A 75 5.62 -3.68 0.20
CA LEU A 75 4.48 -4.44 0.68
C LEU A 75 4.83 -5.91 0.56
N GLN A 76 4.37 -6.71 1.51
CA GLN A 76 4.38 -8.16 1.37
C GLN A 76 3.01 -8.59 0.84
N TYR A 77 2.99 -9.26 -0.30
CA TYR A 77 1.75 -9.77 -0.85
C TYR A 77 1.18 -10.85 0.08
N PRO A 78 -0.07 -10.72 0.56
CA PRO A 78 -0.65 -11.70 1.48
C PRO A 78 -0.98 -12.98 0.71
N VAL A 79 -0.12 -13.98 0.74
CA VAL A 79 -0.44 -15.30 0.18
C VAL A 79 -1.33 -16.03 1.19
N ASP A 80 -2.49 -16.53 0.76
CA ASP A 80 -3.31 -17.41 1.58
C ASP A 80 -2.68 -18.82 1.57
N PRO A 81 -2.07 -19.27 2.69
CA PRO A 81 -1.38 -20.55 2.75
C PRO A 81 -2.35 -21.74 2.78
N ASP A 82 -3.60 -21.51 3.18
CA ASP A 82 -4.65 -22.54 3.29
C ASP A 82 -5.47 -22.66 2.01
N SER A 83 -5.13 -21.87 0.98
CA SER A 83 -5.81 -21.92 -0.30
C SER A 83 -5.55 -23.27 -0.99
N GLU A 84 -6.56 -24.15 -0.93
CA GLU A 84 -6.51 -25.51 -1.52
C GLU A 84 -6.23 -25.52 -3.03
N LEU A 85 -6.38 -24.37 -3.71
CA LEU A 85 -6.18 -24.23 -5.15
C LEU A 85 -5.30 -23.02 -5.46
N THR A 86 -4.12 -23.27 -6.05
CA THR A 86 -3.39 -22.19 -6.72
C THR A 86 -4.26 -21.69 -7.87
N PRO A 87 -4.49 -20.37 -8.01
CA PRO A 87 -5.27 -19.85 -9.13
C PRO A 87 -4.50 -19.99 -10.45
N ALA A 88 -5.22 -20.11 -11.57
CA ALA A 88 -4.66 -20.10 -12.91
C ALA A 88 -3.97 -18.76 -13.22
N SER A 89 -4.56 -17.68 -12.71
CA SER A 89 -3.95 -16.35 -12.73
C SER A 89 -4.44 -15.52 -11.56
N GLU A 90 -3.58 -14.60 -11.11
CA GLU A 90 -3.86 -13.68 -10.02
C GLU A 90 -3.33 -12.31 -10.40
N THR A 91 -4.11 -11.28 -10.11
CA THR A 91 -3.74 -9.88 -10.32
C THR A 91 -4.06 -9.10 -9.06
N LEU A 92 -3.12 -8.29 -8.61
CA LEU A 92 -3.34 -7.28 -7.59
C LEU A 92 -3.69 -5.96 -8.28
N GLU A 93 -4.81 -5.37 -7.91
CA GLU A 93 -5.10 -3.95 -8.16
C GLU A 93 -4.78 -3.16 -6.90
N LEU A 94 -3.69 -2.42 -6.90
CA LEU A 94 -3.29 -1.55 -5.80
C LEU A 94 -3.71 -0.11 -6.13
N ALA A 95 -4.66 0.44 -5.38
CA ALA A 95 -4.98 1.85 -5.43
C ALA A 95 -4.12 2.63 -4.45
N VAL A 96 -3.45 3.66 -4.97
CA VAL A 96 -2.69 4.64 -4.21
C VAL A 96 -3.44 5.96 -4.29
N CYS A 97 -3.96 6.41 -3.16
CA CYS A 97 -4.68 7.66 -3.02
C CYS A 97 -3.81 8.68 -2.29
N ILE A 98 -3.51 9.81 -2.92
CA ILE A 98 -2.84 10.94 -2.28
C ILE A 98 -3.88 12.03 -2.05
N GLN A 99 -4.15 12.36 -0.79
CA GLN A 99 -5.02 13.46 -0.43
C GLN A 99 -4.19 14.69 -0.13
N THR A 100 -4.53 15.82 -0.73
CA THR A 100 -3.89 17.11 -0.48
C THR A 100 -4.89 18.07 0.16
N LEU A 101 -4.48 18.73 1.24
CA LEU A 101 -5.27 19.76 1.89
C LEU A 101 -5.20 21.04 1.05
N ASN A 102 -6.33 21.45 0.50
CA ASN A 102 -6.41 22.69 -0.27
C ASN A 102 -6.47 23.92 0.64
N ALA A 103 -6.27 25.10 0.05
CA ALA A 103 -6.29 26.38 0.77
C ALA A 103 -7.62 26.69 1.48
N LYS A 104 -8.71 26.01 1.09
CA LYS A 104 -10.05 26.14 1.69
C LYS A 104 -10.27 25.15 2.85
N GLY A 105 -9.28 24.34 3.19
CA GLY A 105 -9.37 23.33 4.25
C GLY A 105 -10.09 22.03 3.85
N GLY A 106 -10.37 21.84 2.55
CA GLY A 106 -10.92 20.59 2.01
C GLY A 106 -9.83 19.65 1.52
N TRP A 107 -10.12 18.35 1.50
CA TRP A 107 -9.21 17.33 0.98
C TRP A 107 -9.52 17.04 -0.50
N GLU A 108 -8.52 17.20 -1.35
CA GLU A 108 -8.57 16.80 -2.76
C GLU A 108 -7.81 15.49 -2.93
N SER A 109 -8.45 14.49 -3.54
CA SER A 109 -7.88 13.14 -3.67
C SER A 109 -7.41 12.88 -5.10
N LEU A 110 -6.21 12.32 -5.22
CA LEU A 110 -5.65 11.81 -6.46
C LEU A 110 -5.43 10.31 -6.30
N THR A 111 -6.20 9.50 -7.03
CA THR A 111 -6.08 8.04 -6.97
C THR A 111 -5.49 7.51 -8.27
N ASP A 112 -4.39 6.77 -8.15
CA ASP A 112 -3.80 5.98 -9.22
C ASP A 112 -3.91 4.50 -8.87
N VAL A 113 -4.15 3.65 -9.88
CA VAL A 113 -4.27 2.19 -9.68
C VAL A 113 -3.17 1.48 -10.46
N ILE A 114 -2.46 0.60 -9.77
CA ILE A 114 -1.38 -0.20 -10.30
C ILE A 114 -1.87 -1.64 -10.38
N ARG A 115 -1.81 -2.24 -11.57
CA ARG A 115 -2.04 -3.69 -11.74
C ARG A 115 -0.72 -4.41 -11.80
N LEU A 116 -0.55 -5.40 -10.94
CA LEU A 116 0.63 -6.27 -10.95
C LEU A 116 0.22 -7.73 -10.79
N ASN A 117 0.97 -8.61 -11.44
CA ASN A 117 0.89 -10.04 -11.13
C ASN A 117 1.78 -10.28 -9.91
N PRO A 118 1.21 -10.64 -8.74
CA PRO A 118 1.98 -10.76 -7.50
C PRO A 118 3.00 -11.91 -7.52
N ARG A 119 2.92 -12.81 -8.51
CA ARG A 119 3.83 -13.94 -8.71
C ARG A 119 4.85 -13.69 -9.83
N ALA A 120 4.78 -12.55 -10.51
CA ALA A 120 5.73 -12.19 -11.56
C ALA A 120 6.80 -11.25 -11.01
N GLU A 121 7.98 -11.29 -11.61
CA GLU A 121 9.05 -10.33 -11.34
C GLU A 121 9.02 -9.18 -12.36
N GLY A 122 9.49 -8.00 -11.96
CA GLY A 122 9.69 -6.86 -12.87
C GLY A 122 9.05 -5.56 -12.40
N ARG A 123 8.92 -4.61 -13.33
CA ARG A 123 8.29 -3.30 -13.10
C ARG A 123 6.84 -3.33 -13.54
N PHE A 124 5.96 -2.77 -12.71
CA PHE A 124 4.51 -2.74 -12.95
C PHE A 124 4.04 -1.28 -13.08
N PRO A 125 3.88 -0.74 -14.30
CA PRO A 125 3.40 0.62 -14.48
C PRO A 125 1.95 0.77 -14.00
N SER A 126 1.58 1.99 -13.60
CA SER A 126 0.19 2.29 -13.28
C SER A 126 -0.70 2.19 -14.54
N LEU A 127 -1.96 1.84 -14.33
CA LEU A 127 -2.93 1.81 -15.40
C LEU A 127 -3.44 3.22 -15.75
N PRO A 128 -3.92 3.43 -16.99
CA PRO A 128 -4.70 4.62 -17.31
C PRO A 128 -5.89 4.74 -16.36
N ARG A 129 -6.12 5.93 -15.79
CA ARG A 129 -7.19 6.15 -14.78
C ARG A 129 -8.58 5.71 -15.22
N GLN A 130 -8.84 5.70 -16.54
CA GLN A 130 -10.13 5.34 -17.12
C GLN A 130 -10.37 3.82 -17.23
N SER A 131 -9.34 2.98 -17.03
CA SER A 131 -9.49 1.53 -17.16
C SER A 131 -9.96 0.84 -15.88
N VAL A 132 -10.13 1.58 -14.78
CA VAL A 132 -10.62 1.04 -13.51
C VAL A 132 -12.10 1.35 -13.39
N THR A 133 -12.93 0.31 -13.38
CA THR A 133 -14.38 0.43 -13.23
C THR A 133 -14.82 0.60 -11.79
N GLU A 134 -14.02 0.14 -10.82
CA GLU A 134 -14.32 0.21 -9.40
C GLU A 134 -13.01 0.27 -8.60
N HIS A 135 -12.82 1.35 -7.85
CA HIS A 135 -11.65 1.51 -6.98
C HIS A 135 -11.82 0.68 -5.70
N PRO A 136 -10.76 0.00 -5.22
CA PRO A 136 -10.81 -0.64 -3.93
C PRO A 136 -11.01 0.39 -2.80
N PRO A 137 -11.73 0.00 -1.72
CA PRO A 137 -11.90 0.86 -0.56
C PRO A 137 -10.53 1.17 0.02
N SER A 138 -10.19 2.46 0.06
CA SER A 138 -8.87 2.94 0.49
C SER A 138 -8.88 3.23 1.99
N LEU A 139 -7.87 2.72 2.68
CA LEU A 139 -7.60 2.96 4.10
C LEU A 139 -6.53 4.03 4.22
N LEU A 140 -6.73 5.00 5.12
CA LEU A 140 -5.71 6.01 5.40
C LEU A 140 -4.51 5.37 6.11
N VAL A 141 -3.32 5.65 5.60
CA VAL A 141 -2.06 5.15 6.11
C VAL A 141 -1.36 6.27 6.85
N GLU A 142 -1.14 6.06 8.14
CA GLU A 142 -0.31 6.93 8.95
C GLU A 142 1.16 6.58 8.71
N THR A 143 1.76 7.19 7.69
CA THR A 143 3.14 6.88 7.25
C THR A 143 4.16 6.99 8.38
N HIS A 144 3.95 7.90 9.33
CA HIS A 144 4.82 8.07 10.51
C HIS A 144 4.74 6.91 11.53
N LEU A 145 3.76 6.02 11.42
CA LEU A 145 3.61 4.81 12.25
C LEU A 145 4.10 3.53 11.56
N LEU A 146 4.48 3.61 10.28
CA LEU A 146 4.99 2.45 9.56
C LEU A 146 6.39 2.07 10.05
N GLU A 147 6.61 0.77 10.22
CA GLU A 147 7.94 0.24 10.53
C GLU A 147 8.87 0.37 9.30
N LEU A 148 10.17 0.52 9.55
CA LEU A 148 11.21 0.45 8.53
C LEU A 148 11.44 -1.01 8.12
N ALA A 149 11.66 -1.25 6.83
CA ALA A 149 11.95 -2.57 6.30
C ALA A 149 13.40 -2.99 6.66
N ASP A 150 13.59 -4.24 7.07
CA ASP A 150 14.93 -4.75 7.47
C ASP A 150 15.98 -4.65 6.35
N HIS A 151 15.54 -4.69 5.09
CA HIS A 151 16.39 -4.57 3.91
C HIS A 151 16.57 -3.12 3.41
N ALA A 152 16.09 -2.12 4.15
CA ALA A 152 16.25 -0.69 3.84
C ALA A 152 17.71 -0.18 3.92
N HIS A 153 18.66 -1.05 4.25
CA HIS A 153 20.07 -0.73 4.51
C HIS A 153 21.06 -1.41 3.54
N GLN A 154 20.67 -1.68 2.31
CA GLN A 154 21.65 -2.05 1.28
C GLN A 154 22.12 -0.78 0.58
N ASP A 155 23.24 -0.23 1.09
CA ASP A 155 24.05 0.81 0.44
C ASP A 155 24.56 0.38 -0.94
#